data_AF-A0AA39J646-F1
#
_entry.id   AF-A0AA39J646-F1
#
_cell.length_a   1.000
_cell.length_b   1.000
_cell.length_c   1.000
_cell.angle_alpha   90.00
_cell.angle_beta   90.00
_cell.angle_gamma   90.00
#
_symmetry.space_group_name_H-M   'P 1'
#
loop_
_entity.id
_entity.type
_entity.pdbx_description
1 polymer ?
#
loop_
_entity_poly.entity_id
_entity_poly.type
_entity_poly.pdbx_seq_one_letter_code
_entity_poly.pdbx_strand_id
1 'polypeptide(L)'
;LLQKLTITGLGASSFTEAMAAMHEVSLTAEREFKQGTLEQWAPTMFHGFEVMESMNRYFKRVREGDEEEALTIVRDIDPKGMLQRLVQLDLAHTEENVVHYFSGKVDGEGKRRYIPAKPQLFRIGDIIEMQVTLESGSRKGEKMTHRMKLILRAIVLLDERYTQ
;
A
#
# COMPACT_ATOMS: atom_id res chain seq x y z
N LEU A 1 8.78 10.87 0.96
CA LEU A 1 7.44 11.05 0.35
C LEU A 1 6.71 9.72 0.33
N LEU A 2 5.40 9.73 0.58
CA LEU A 2 4.58 8.51 0.74
C LEU A 2 3.33 8.59 -0.15
N GLN A 3 2.99 7.47 -0.77
CA GLN A 3 1.70 7.15 -1.35
C GLN A 3 0.89 6.48 -0.25
N LYS A 4 -0.26 7.02 0.13
CA LYS A 4 -1.08 6.51 1.24
C LYS A 4 -2.49 6.25 0.78
N LEU A 5 -3.07 5.16 1.25
CA LEU A 5 -4.45 4.78 1.01
C LEU A 5 -5.05 4.24 2.30
N THR A 6 -6.24 4.71 2.61
CA THR A 6 -7.04 4.23 3.74
C THR A 6 -8.38 3.75 3.18
N ILE A 7 -8.73 2.50 3.46
CA ILE A 7 -10.04 1.96 3.06
C ILE A 7 -10.79 1.41 4.27
N THR A 8 -12.10 1.35 4.14
CA THR A 8 -12.99 0.67 5.08
C THR A 8 -14.00 -0.16 4.30
N GLY A 9 -14.38 -1.31 4.86
CA GLY A 9 -15.35 -2.20 4.23
C GLY A 9 -16.81 -1.79 4.42
N LEU A 10 -17.12 -0.79 5.27
CA LEU A 10 -18.49 -0.39 5.64
C LEU A 10 -19.39 -1.58 6.01
N GLY A 11 -18.82 -2.60 6.67
CA GLY A 11 -19.52 -3.82 7.08
C GLY A 11 -19.52 -4.97 6.07
N ALA A 12 -18.82 -4.85 4.93
CA ALA A 12 -18.66 -5.95 3.98
C ALA A 12 -17.91 -7.14 4.60
N SER A 13 -18.47 -8.35 4.46
CA SER A 13 -17.87 -9.58 5.03
C SER A 13 -16.48 -9.87 4.48
N SER A 14 -16.26 -9.67 3.19
CA SER A 14 -14.96 -9.87 2.55
C SER A 14 -13.86 -8.98 3.14
N PHE A 15 -14.21 -7.76 3.56
CA PHE A 15 -13.28 -6.87 4.24
C PHE A 15 -12.99 -7.36 5.65
N THR A 16 -14.02 -7.74 6.41
CA THR A 16 -13.86 -8.30 7.75
C THR A 16 -12.99 -9.57 7.75
N GLU A 17 -13.21 -10.46 6.78
CA GLU A 17 -12.39 -11.67 6.58
C GLU A 17 -10.93 -11.32 6.28
N ALA A 18 -10.69 -10.32 5.43
CA ALA A 18 -9.33 -9.85 5.16
C ALA A 18 -8.66 -9.27 6.42
N MET A 19 -9.36 -8.46 7.21
CA MET A 19 -8.83 -7.91 8.47
C MET A 19 -8.51 -9.01 9.49
N ALA A 20 -9.36 -10.03 9.61
CA ALA A 20 -9.11 -11.20 10.44
C ALA A 20 -7.87 -11.98 9.99
N ALA A 21 -7.74 -12.23 8.68
CA ALA A 21 -6.56 -12.89 8.11
C ALA A 21 -5.28 -12.09 8.38
N MET A 22 -5.32 -10.75 8.26
CA MET A 22 -4.18 -9.89 8.59
C MET A 22 -3.78 -10.00 10.07
N HIS A 23 -4.75 -10.08 10.97
CA HIS A 23 -4.50 -10.30 12.39
C HIS A 23 -3.85 -11.67 12.65
N GLU A 24 -4.32 -12.74 12.01
CA GLU A 24 -3.72 -14.08 12.13
C GLU A 24 -2.28 -14.13 11.61
N VAL A 25 -1.99 -13.48 10.49
CA VAL A 25 -0.63 -13.39 9.97
C VAL A 25 0.25 -12.60 10.96
N SER A 26 -0.29 -11.58 11.63
CA SER A 26 0.47 -10.83 12.65
C SER A 26 0.84 -11.68 13.87
N LEU A 27 -0.09 -12.53 14.33
CA LEU A 27 0.17 -13.48 15.42
C LEU A 27 1.18 -14.56 15.02
N THR A 28 1.11 -15.00 13.77
CA THR A 28 2.08 -15.97 13.24
C THR A 28 3.46 -15.36 13.17
N ALA A 29 3.57 -14.11 12.69
CA ALA A 29 4.83 -13.39 12.62
C ALA A 29 5.46 -13.15 14.00
N GLU A 30 4.65 -12.93 15.06
CA GLU A 30 5.15 -12.75 16.43
C GLU A 30 6.06 -13.90 16.89
N ARG A 31 5.79 -15.13 16.45
CA ARG A 31 6.59 -16.32 16.79
C ARG A 31 8.02 -16.26 16.24
N GLU A 32 8.26 -15.49 15.19
CA GLU A 32 9.56 -15.32 14.56
C GLU A 32 10.40 -14.20 15.23
N PHE A 33 9.79 -13.40 16.11
CA PHE A 33 10.47 -12.33 16.82
C PHE A 33 10.68 -12.68 18.30
N LYS A 34 11.63 -12.00 18.94
CA LYS A 34 11.78 -12.11 20.39
C LYS A 34 10.50 -11.60 21.06
N GLN A 35 10.04 -12.31 22.09
CA GLN A 35 8.82 -11.95 22.81
C GLN A 35 8.84 -10.48 23.25
N GLY A 36 7.75 -9.76 22.96
CA GLY A 36 7.60 -8.35 23.31
C GLY A 36 8.40 -7.37 22.45
N THR A 37 9.03 -7.83 21.36
CA THR A 37 9.74 -6.95 20.41
C THR A 37 8.91 -6.61 19.17
N LEU A 38 7.91 -7.41 18.82
CA LEU A 38 6.96 -7.08 17.74
C LEU A 38 5.83 -6.22 18.31
N GLU A 39 5.63 -5.03 17.73
CA GLU A 39 4.45 -4.20 17.96
C GLU A 39 3.23 -4.90 17.34
N GLN A 40 2.21 -5.14 18.15
CA GLN A 40 0.96 -5.75 17.68
C GLN A 40 0.33 -4.86 16.61
N TRP A 41 -0.02 -5.46 15.47
CA TRP A 41 -0.77 -4.77 14.44
C TRP A 41 -2.22 -4.63 14.91
N ALA A 42 -2.72 -3.39 14.92
CA ALA A 42 -4.10 -3.08 15.27
C ALA A 42 -4.68 -2.16 14.19
N PRO A 43 -5.91 -2.42 13.71
CA PRO A 43 -6.59 -1.52 12.80
C PRO A 43 -6.95 -0.21 13.49
N THR A 44 -7.00 0.87 12.71
CA THR A 44 -7.53 2.15 13.15
C THR A 44 -9.04 2.20 12.90
N MET A 45 -9.73 3.19 13.45
CA MET A 45 -11.19 3.36 13.34
C MET A 45 -11.55 4.64 12.60
N PHE A 46 -12.57 4.60 11.76
CA PHE A 46 -13.17 5.75 11.09
C PHE A 46 -14.69 5.64 11.13
N HIS A 47 -15.37 6.61 11.77
CA HIS A 47 -16.82 6.59 12.00
C HIS A 47 -17.35 5.26 12.58
N GLY A 48 -16.58 4.60 13.44
CA GLY A 48 -16.95 3.33 14.07
C GLY A 48 -16.67 2.08 13.22
N PHE A 49 -16.12 2.22 12.02
CA PHE A 49 -15.68 1.10 11.20
C PHE A 49 -14.16 0.93 11.27
N GLU A 50 -13.70 -0.32 11.27
CA GLU A 50 -12.29 -0.63 11.10
C GLU A 50 -11.80 -0.14 9.74
N VAL A 51 -10.57 0.37 9.72
CA VAL A 51 -9.91 0.82 8.50
C VAL A 51 -8.57 0.14 8.32
N MET A 52 -8.26 -0.12 7.05
CA MET A 52 -6.98 -0.62 6.62
C MET A 52 -6.18 0.53 6.04
N GLU A 53 -5.10 0.90 6.74
CA GLU A 53 -4.13 1.88 6.28
C GLU A 53 -2.95 1.19 5.61
N SER A 54 -2.69 1.58 4.36
CA SER A 54 -1.54 1.10 3.60
C SER A 54 -0.78 2.26 2.99
N MET A 55 0.51 2.03 2.75
CA MET A 55 1.36 3.05 2.15
C MET A 55 2.53 2.45 1.39
N ASN A 56 3.01 3.15 0.38
CA ASN A 56 4.30 2.86 -0.24
C ASN A 56 5.14 4.14 -0.31
N ARG A 57 6.45 4.03 -0.19
CA ARG A 57 7.35 5.17 -0.39
C ARG A 57 7.57 5.34 -1.89
N TYR A 58 7.66 6.58 -2.34
CA TYR A 58 8.13 6.86 -3.70
C TYR A 58 9.61 6.52 -3.88
N PHE A 59 10.39 6.56 -2.79
CA PHE A 59 11.83 6.35 -2.83
C PHE A 59 12.28 5.50 -1.65
N LYS A 60 13.26 4.63 -1.89
CA LYS A 60 14.07 4.00 -0.85
C LYS A 60 15.46 4.63 -0.81
N ARG A 61 16.13 4.51 0.33
CA ARG A 61 17.55 4.88 0.42
C ARG A 61 18.38 3.78 -0.21
N VAL A 62 19.26 4.16 -1.12
CA VAL A 62 20.25 3.27 -1.74
C VAL A 62 21.47 3.22 -0.85
N ARG A 63 22.00 2.02 -0.62
CA ARG A 63 23.27 1.79 0.08
C ARG A 63 24.34 1.35 -0.89
N GLU A 64 25.59 1.53 -0.49
CA GLU A 64 26.74 1.03 -1.25
C GLU A 64 26.62 -0.50 -1.38
N GLY A 65 26.56 -0.99 -2.63
CA GLY A 65 26.34 -2.40 -2.96
C GLY A 65 24.90 -2.79 -3.32
N ASP A 66 23.93 -1.86 -3.29
CA ASP A 66 22.60 -2.12 -3.86
C ASP A 66 22.70 -2.15 -5.39
N GLU A 67 22.45 -3.31 -6.01
CA GLU A 67 22.42 -3.49 -7.47
C GLU A 67 21.04 -3.20 -8.09
N GLU A 68 20.13 -2.56 -7.33
CA GLU A 68 18.77 -2.34 -7.82
C GLU A 68 18.70 -1.26 -8.90
N GLU A 69 17.98 -1.58 -9.97
CA GLU A 69 17.79 -0.71 -11.10
C GLU A 69 16.84 0.44 -10.75
N ALA A 70 17.35 1.68 -10.82
CA ALA A 70 16.55 2.86 -10.56
C ALA A 70 15.59 3.10 -11.74
N LEU A 71 14.29 3.04 -11.45
CA LEU A 71 13.21 3.33 -12.38
C LEU A 71 12.94 4.83 -12.46
N THR A 72 12.59 5.29 -13.66
CA THR A 72 12.13 6.66 -13.87
C THR A 72 10.67 6.78 -13.42
N ILE A 73 10.34 7.84 -12.67
CA ILE A 73 8.95 8.11 -12.30
C ILE A 73 8.18 8.56 -13.53
N VAL A 74 7.11 7.83 -13.87
CA VAL A 74 6.29 8.13 -15.03
C VAL A 74 5.57 9.48 -14.89
N ARG A 75 5.38 10.18 -16.00
CA ARG A 75 4.72 11.51 -16.04
C ARG A 75 3.29 11.50 -15.56
N ASP A 76 2.61 10.36 -15.62
CA ASP A 76 1.26 10.22 -15.07
C ASP A 76 1.24 10.35 -13.55
N ILE A 77 2.34 10.01 -12.87
CA ILE A 77 2.51 10.17 -11.42
C ILE A 77 3.16 11.53 -11.11
N ASP A 78 4.12 11.96 -11.94
CA ASP A 78 4.85 13.22 -11.78
C ASP A 78 4.76 14.15 -13.00
N PRO A 79 3.60 14.78 -13.27
CA PRO A 79 3.41 15.59 -14.47
C PRO A 79 4.37 16.77 -14.59
N LYS A 80 4.87 17.26 -13.45
CA LYS A 80 5.75 18.44 -13.36
C LYS A 80 7.22 18.08 -13.15
N GLY A 81 7.57 16.79 -13.06
CA GLY A 81 8.93 16.35 -12.77
C GLY A 81 9.42 16.71 -11.36
N MET A 82 8.53 17.02 -10.43
CA MET A 82 8.88 17.45 -9.08
C MET A 82 9.38 16.28 -8.23
N LEU A 83 8.78 15.10 -8.35
CA LEU A 83 9.26 13.89 -7.69
C LEU A 83 10.61 13.47 -8.28
N GLN A 84 10.75 13.49 -9.60
CA GLN A 84 11.99 13.14 -10.27
C GLN A 84 13.15 14.06 -9.85
N ARG A 85 12.89 15.36 -9.62
CA ARG A 85 13.89 16.31 -9.10
C ARG A 85 14.34 16.04 -7.67
N LEU A 86 13.55 15.29 -6.89
CA LEU A 86 13.89 14.92 -5.52
C LEU A 86 14.73 13.64 -5.43
N VAL A 87 14.95 12.95 -6.55
CA VAL A 87 15.91 11.85 -6.65
C VAL A 87 17.31 12.44 -6.40
N GLN A 88 17.78 12.32 -5.15
CA GLN A 88 19.13 12.64 -4.74
C GLN A 88 20.05 11.42 -4.95
N LEU A 89 21.36 11.60 -4.80
CA LEU A 89 22.34 10.52 -4.99
C LEU A 89 22.09 9.28 -4.11
N ASP A 90 21.41 9.44 -2.95
CA ASP A 90 21.12 8.33 -2.03
C ASP A 90 19.67 7.85 -2.07
N LEU A 91 18.85 8.32 -3.01
CA LEU A 91 17.44 7.92 -3.16
C LEU A 91 17.17 7.32 -4.53
N ALA A 92 16.55 6.15 -4.57
CA ALA A 92 16.09 5.53 -5.81
C ALA A 92 14.61 5.19 -5.73
N HIS A 93 13.94 5.30 -6.89
CA HIS A 93 12.64 4.70 -7.13
C HIS A 93 12.88 3.35 -7.79
N THR A 94 12.48 2.24 -7.16
CA THR A 94 12.68 0.89 -7.72
C THR A 94 11.33 0.18 -7.86
N GLU A 95 11.32 -1.04 -8.40
CA GLU A 95 10.12 -1.87 -8.55
C GLU A 95 9.31 -1.94 -7.23
N GLU A 96 10.00 -2.00 -6.10
CA GLU A 96 9.36 -2.05 -4.78
C GLU A 96 8.61 -0.77 -4.40
N ASN A 97 8.89 0.35 -5.07
CA ASN A 97 8.26 1.64 -4.81
C ASN A 97 7.09 1.92 -5.77
N VAL A 98 6.90 1.07 -6.78
CA VAL A 98 5.82 1.21 -7.76
C VAL A 98 4.50 0.81 -7.11
N VAL A 99 3.48 1.66 -7.35
CA VAL A 99 2.07 1.32 -7.11
C VAL A 99 1.40 1.26 -8.47
N HIS A 100 0.76 0.13 -8.77
CA HIS A 100 0.04 -0.06 -10.02
C HIS A 100 -1.41 0.42 -9.89
N TYR A 101 -1.91 1.09 -10.92
CA TYR A 101 -3.25 1.66 -10.95
C TYR A 101 -4.03 1.06 -12.11
N PHE A 102 -5.25 0.58 -11.83
CA PHE A 102 -6.11 -0.04 -12.83
C PHE A 102 -7.57 0.42 -12.72
N SER A 103 -8.29 0.33 -13.82
CA SER A 103 -9.75 0.38 -13.88
C SER A 103 -10.28 -1.04 -14.13
N GLY A 104 -11.13 -1.52 -13.22
CA GLY A 104 -11.83 -2.78 -13.34
C GLY A 104 -13.08 -2.60 -14.21
N LYS A 105 -13.14 -3.29 -15.35
CA LYS A 105 -14.35 -3.35 -16.18
C LYS A 105 -14.84 -4.78 -16.26
N VAL A 106 -16.15 -4.97 -16.09
CA VAL A 106 -16.80 -6.25 -16.33
C VAL A 106 -17.14 -6.29 -17.82
N ASP A 107 -16.64 -7.30 -18.53
CA ASP A 107 -16.98 -7.49 -19.94
C ASP A 107 -18.38 -8.11 -20.10
N GLY A 108 -18.84 -8.23 -21.35
CA GLY A 108 -20.16 -8.80 -21.66
C GLY A 108 -20.35 -10.26 -21.23
N GLU A 109 -19.26 -10.96 -20.87
CA GLU A 109 -19.27 -12.34 -20.37
C GLU A 109 -19.26 -12.39 -18.84
N GLY A 110 -19.27 -11.24 -18.16
CA GLY A 110 -19.22 -11.15 -16.70
C GLY A 110 -17.80 -11.26 -16.13
N LYS A 111 -16.76 -11.31 -16.97
CA LYS A 111 -15.37 -11.42 -16.51
C LYS A 111 -14.78 -10.05 -16.24
N ARG A 112 -14.12 -9.90 -15.09
CA ARG A 112 -13.42 -8.67 -14.73
C ARG A 112 -12.09 -8.57 -15.49
N ARG A 113 -11.89 -7.46 -16.18
CA ARG A 113 -10.63 -7.08 -16.84
C ARG A 113 -10.06 -5.84 -16.16
N TYR A 114 -8.74 -5.85 -15.97
CA TYR A 114 -8.00 -4.74 -15.37
C TYR A 114 -7.27 -3.98 -16.47
N ILE A 115 -7.61 -2.71 -16.65
CA ILE A 115 -7.00 -1.84 -17.66
C ILE A 115 -6.13 -0.81 -16.94
N PRO A 116 -4.87 -0.57 -17.37
CA PRO A 116 -4.02 0.45 -16.75
C PRO A 116 -4.74 1.80 -16.65
N ALA A 117 -4.63 2.44 -15.49
CA ALA A 117 -5.28 3.70 -15.17
C ALA A 117 -4.26 4.69 -14.60
N LYS A 118 -4.63 5.97 -14.59
CA LYS A 118 -3.83 7.02 -13.96
C LYS A 118 -4.26 7.21 -12.51
N PRO A 119 -3.36 7.59 -11.59
CA PRO A 119 -3.70 7.80 -10.19
C PRO A 119 -4.75 8.90 -9.97
N GLN A 120 -4.86 9.87 -10.88
CA GLN A 120 -5.86 10.95 -10.81
C GLN A 120 -7.29 10.47 -11.02
N LEU A 121 -7.49 9.23 -11.48
CA LEU A 121 -8.80 8.63 -11.63
C LEU A 121 -9.49 8.40 -10.27
N PHE A 122 -8.70 8.16 -9.22
CA PHE A 122 -9.21 7.74 -7.91
C PHE A 122 -9.56 8.93 -7.03
N ARG A 123 -10.67 8.82 -6.31
CA ARG A 123 -11.19 9.82 -5.39
C ARG A 123 -11.75 9.20 -4.12
N ILE A 124 -11.98 10.06 -3.13
CA ILE A 124 -12.62 9.65 -1.88
C ILE A 124 -14.06 9.24 -2.20
N GLY A 125 -14.48 8.09 -1.68
CA GLY A 125 -15.80 7.51 -1.93
C GLY A 125 -15.81 6.40 -2.97
N ASP A 126 -14.75 6.24 -3.76
CA ASP A 126 -14.64 5.17 -4.74
C ASP A 126 -14.66 3.79 -4.07
N ILE A 127 -15.31 2.82 -4.72
CA ILE A 127 -15.20 1.40 -4.36
C ILE A 127 -13.99 0.85 -5.10
N ILE A 128 -13.01 0.35 -4.35
CA ILE A 128 -11.76 -0.13 -4.89
C ILE A 128 -11.42 -1.55 -4.41
N GLU A 129 -10.58 -2.21 -5.17
CA GLU A 129 -9.82 -3.38 -4.76
C GLU A 129 -8.36 -2.95 -4.59
N MET A 130 -7.68 -3.42 -3.54
CA MET A 130 -6.27 -3.09 -3.32
C MET A 130 -5.45 -4.33 -3.03
N GLN A 131 -4.20 -4.30 -3.48
CA GLN A 131 -3.21 -5.30 -3.20
C GLN A 131 -2.15 -4.73 -2.27
N VAL A 132 -1.81 -5.47 -1.21
CA VAL A 132 -0.78 -5.11 -0.25
C VAL A 132 0.23 -6.23 -0.05
N THR A 133 1.46 -5.84 0.27
CA THR A 133 2.47 -6.73 0.82
C THR A 133 2.63 -6.43 2.30
N LEU A 134 2.70 -7.47 3.12
CA LEU A 134 3.01 -7.35 4.53
C LEU A 134 4.52 -7.39 4.75
N GLU A 135 5.06 -6.35 5.35
CA GLU A 135 6.49 -6.22 5.64
C GLU A 135 6.72 -5.92 7.13
N SER A 136 7.65 -6.63 7.76
CA SER A 136 8.14 -6.29 9.10
C SER A 136 9.32 -5.33 9.02
N GLY A 137 9.20 -4.13 9.58
CA GLY A 137 10.29 -3.18 9.67
C GLY A 137 10.81 -3.02 11.09
N SER A 138 12.13 -3.10 11.27
CA SER A 138 12.78 -2.82 12.55
C SER A 138 12.90 -1.31 12.78
N ARG A 139 12.65 -0.86 14.01
CA ARG A 139 12.87 0.49 14.49
C ARG A 139 13.87 0.44 15.63
N LYS A 140 15.01 1.10 15.44
CA LYS A 140 16.05 1.20 16.46
C LYS A 140 15.75 2.40 17.36
N GLY A 141 15.35 2.13 18.60
CA GLY A 141 15.22 3.10 19.70
C GLY A 141 16.04 2.66 20.91
N GLU A 142 15.60 2.97 22.13
CA GLU A 142 16.20 2.42 23.37
C GLU A 142 16.11 0.89 23.43
N LYS A 143 15.06 0.31 22.83
CA LYS A 143 14.91 -1.12 22.55
C LYS A 143 14.64 -1.32 21.05
N MET A 144 15.07 -2.45 20.51
CA MET A 144 14.71 -2.84 19.15
C MET A 144 13.23 -3.25 19.14
N THR A 145 12.39 -2.52 18.42
CA THR A 145 11.01 -2.92 18.15
C THR A 145 10.83 -3.21 16.67
N HIS A 146 9.99 -4.17 16.34
CA HIS A 146 9.60 -4.51 14.98
C HIS A 146 8.15 -4.08 14.81
N ARG A 147 7.80 -3.53 13.65
CA ARG A 147 6.42 -3.17 13.33
C ARG A 147 6.04 -3.69 11.96
N MET A 148 4.89 -4.34 11.90
CA MET A 148 4.29 -4.78 10.64
C MET A 148 3.68 -3.59 9.90
N LYS A 149 3.91 -3.55 8.59
CA LYS A 149 3.46 -2.49 7.69
C LYS A 149 2.79 -3.10 6.48
N LEU A 150 1.73 -2.44 6.02
CA LEU A 150 1.06 -2.78 4.77
C LEU A 150 1.63 -1.90 3.66
N ILE A 151 2.43 -2.50 2.80
CA ILE A 151 3.01 -1.87 1.63
C ILE A 151 2.02 -1.93 0.50
N LEU A 152 1.54 -0.77 0.06
CA LEU A 152 0.60 -0.66 -1.05
C LEU A 152 1.29 -1.06 -2.37
N ARG A 153 0.69 -2.00 -3.12
CA ARG A 153 1.23 -2.51 -4.39
C ARG A 153 0.35 -2.17 -5.60
N ALA A 154 -0.96 -2.29 -5.45
CA ALA A 154 -1.88 -1.99 -6.54
C ALA A 154 -3.22 -1.46 -6.02
N ILE A 155 -3.88 -0.65 -6.85
CA ILE A 155 -5.22 -0.12 -6.65
C ILE A 155 -6.03 -0.33 -7.93
N VAL A 156 -7.23 -0.88 -7.79
CA VAL A 156 -8.18 -1.05 -8.89
C VAL A 156 -9.46 -0.31 -8.56
N LEU A 157 -9.91 0.55 -9.48
CA LEU A 157 -11.24 1.17 -9.39
C LEU A 157 -12.30 0.15 -9.81
N LEU A 158 -13.26 -0.13 -8.92
CA LEU A 158 -14.38 -1.03 -9.20
C LEU A 158 -15.67 -0.26 -9.50
N ASP A 159 -15.94 0.81 -8.75
CA ASP A 159 -17.14 1.64 -8.91
C ASP A 159 -16.86 3.08 -8.46
N GLU A 160 -17.36 4.05 -9.23
CA GLU A 160 -17.22 5.51 -9.01
C GLU A 160 -18.56 6.17 -8.63
N ARG A 161 -19.64 5.39 -8.41
CA ARG A 161 -20.97 5.94 -8.09
C ARG A 161 -21.05 6.76 -6.80
N TYR A 162 -20.11 6.55 -5.89
CA TYR A 162 -20.09 7.18 -4.56
C TYR A 162 -18.94 8.19 -4.41
N THR A 163 -18.27 8.52 -5.52
CA THR A 163 -17.23 9.56 -5.57
C THR A 163 -17.76 10.89 -5.03
N GLN A 164 -17.00 11.50 -4.10
CA GLN A 164 -17.28 12.83 -3.56
C GLN A 164 -16.78 13.97 -4.45
#